data_AF-A0A7C3B2D3-F1
#
_entry.id   AF-A0A7C3B2D3-F1
#
_cell.length_a   1.000
_cell.length_b   1.000
_cell.length_c   1.000
_cell.angle_alpha   90.00
_cell.angle_beta   90.00
_cell.angle_gamma   90.00
#
_symmetry.space_group_name_H-M   'P 1'
#
loop_
_entity.id
_entity.type
_entity.pdbx_description
1 polymer ?
#
loop_
_entity_poly.entity_id
_entity_poly.type
_entity_poly.pdbx_seq_one_letter_code
_entity_poly.pdbx_strand_id
1 'polypeptide(L)'
;MKKVMPLVLATVMTLGFSWLIACGGGSEVPSPVAGLTWDDIPVYAGAKQIQEATWSMPTTEEDWTKVEWRYYGMDDDVNDVRMVTMFYKMEMPKNGWQEIDQMETQDMSWGYYTKNNEKDGAVIWVGYDNGKTVFALMRATK
;
A
#
# COMPACT_ATOMS: atom_id res chain seq x y z
N MET A 1 15.97 -12.08 30.16
CA MET A 1 17.06 -11.48 29.37
C MET A 1 16.44 -10.48 28.40
N LYS A 2 16.62 -9.18 28.62
CA LYS A 2 16.01 -8.11 27.81
C LYS A 2 17.02 -7.66 26.75
N LYS A 3 16.73 -7.94 25.48
CA LYS A 3 17.52 -7.43 24.34
C LYS A 3 17.00 -6.04 23.99
N VAL A 4 17.82 -5.03 24.25
CA VAL A 4 17.63 -3.67 23.72
C VAL A 4 18.36 -3.59 22.37
N MET A 5 17.62 -3.34 21.30
CA MET A 5 18.18 -3.02 19.98
C MET A 5 18.42 -1.51 19.89
N PRO A 6 19.58 -1.05 19.38
CA PRO A 6 19.83 0.36 19.16
C PRO A 6 19.17 0.81 17.84
N LEU A 7 18.26 1.78 17.96
CA LEU A 7 17.70 2.57 16.87
C LEU A 7 18.82 3.50 16.34
N VAL A 8 19.41 3.14 15.21
CA VAL A 8 20.35 4.01 14.49
C VAL A 8 19.53 5.01 13.69
N LEU A 9 19.32 6.19 14.28
CA LEU A 9 18.75 7.37 13.64
C LEU A 9 19.84 7.99 12.74
N ALA A 10 19.79 7.72 11.44
CA ALA A 10 20.66 8.36 10.46
C ALA A 10 20.06 9.70 10.01
N THR A 11 20.50 10.77 10.68
CA THR A 11 20.49 12.16 10.19
C THR A 11 21.54 12.30 9.09
N VAL A 12 21.22 12.95 7.95
CA VAL A 12 22.09 13.51 6.87
C VAL A 12 21.26 13.48 5.57
N MET A 13 21.11 14.50 4.71
CA MET A 13 21.85 15.73 4.45
C MET A 13 20.92 16.72 3.72
N THR A 14 20.99 17.99 4.11
CA THR A 14 20.59 19.15 3.30
C THR A 14 21.52 19.29 2.08
N LEU A 15 20.99 19.27 0.87
CA LEU A 15 21.61 19.97 -0.27
C LEU A 15 20.51 20.58 -1.14
N GLY A 16 20.51 21.92 -1.17
CA GLY A 16 19.70 22.69 -2.10
C GLY A 16 20.18 22.52 -3.53
N PHE A 17 19.24 22.51 -4.45
CA PHE A 17 19.49 22.68 -5.87
C PHE A 17 18.55 23.76 -6.39
N SER A 18 19.06 24.99 -6.41
CA SER A 18 18.51 26.09 -7.19
C SER A 18 18.95 25.91 -8.64
N TRP A 19 18.04 25.55 -9.54
CA TRP A 19 18.24 25.74 -10.98
C TRP A 19 17.01 26.44 -11.58
N LEU A 20 17.26 27.64 -12.08
CA LEU A 20 16.42 28.38 -13.03
C LEU A 20 16.38 27.60 -14.36
N ILE A 21 15.19 27.35 -14.91
CA ILE A 21 15.01 27.19 -16.36
C ILE A 21 13.82 28.04 -16.79
N ALA A 22 14.11 28.94 -17.71
CA ALA A 22 13.16 29.75 -18.47
C ALA A 22 12.99 29.19 -19.89
N CYS A 23 11.85 29.55 -20.49
CA CYS A 23 11.51 29.52 -21.93
C CYS A 23 10.76 28.27 -22.48
N GLY A 24 9.44 28.44 -22.63
CA GLY A 24 8.81 28.60 -23.95
C GLY A 24 8.64 27.37 -24.84
N GLY A 25 7.43 26.79 -24.86
CA GLY A 25 6.97 25.88 -25.91
C GLY A 25 5.72 25.09 -25.52
N GLY A 26 4.59 25.45 -26.14
CA GLY A 26 3.30 24.73 -26.17
C GLY A 26 3.09 23.57 -25.20
N SER A 27 2.53 23.87 -24.02
CA SER A 27 2.02 22.86 -23.11
C SER A 27 0.70 22.30 -23.63
N GLU A 28 0.75 21.25 -24.44
CA GLU A 28 -0.23 20.18 -24.24
C GLU A 28 0.16 19.50 -22.94
N VAL A 29 -0.44 19.97 -21.85
CA VAL A 29 -0.36 19.30 -20.55
C VAL A 29 -0.88 17.88 -20.82
N PRO A 30 -0.06 16.81 -20.68
CA PRO A 30 -0.62 15.47 -20.70
C PRO A 30 -1.69 15.46 -19.62
N SER A 31 -2.95 15.24 -20.03
CA SER A 31 -4.04 15.06 -19.07
C SER A 31 -3.54 14.07 -18.03
N PRO A 32 -3.58 14.41 -16.72
CA PRO A 32 -3.10 13.51 -15.70
C PRO A 32 -3.82 12.18 -15.96
N VAL A 33 -3.04 11.14 -16.31
CA VAL A 33 -3.52 9.76 -16.26
C VAL A 33 -4.21 9.68 -14.90
N ALA A 34 -5.52 9.41 -14.88
CA ALA A 34 -6.30 9.36 -13.65
C ALA A 34 -5.57 8.39 -12.73
N GLY A 35 -4.78 8.95 -11.81
CA GLY A 35 -3.75 8.20 -11.13
C GLY A 35 -4.43 7.33 -10.10
N LEU A 36 -3.97 6.09 -9.96
CA LEU A 36 -4.38 5.24 -8.84
C LEU A 36 -4.34 6.07 -7.56
N THR A 37 -5.44 6.15 -6.83
CA THR A 37 -5.57 6.86 -5.55
C THR A 37 -5.80 5.86 -4.42
N TRP A 38 -5.69 6.29 -3.17
CA TRP A 38 -6.06 5.41 -2.06
C TRP A 38 -7.58 5.21 -1.95
N ASP A 39 -8.38 6.04 -2.63
CA ASP A 39 -9.84 5.88 -2.69
C ASP A 39 -10.24 4.65 -3.53
N ASP A 40 -9.32 4.13 -4.36
CA ASP A 40 -9.51 2.90 -5.13
C ASP A 40 -9.41 1.62 -4.28
N ILE A 41 -8.80 1.69 -3.09
CA ILE A 41 -8.65 0.54 -2.19
C ILE A 41 -9.58 0.74 -0.98
N PRO A 42 -10.62 -0.10 -0.83
CA PRO A 42 -11.58 0.05 0.25
C PRO A 42 -10.88 -0.16 1.61
N VAL A 43 -11.18 0.66 2.61
CA VAL A 43 -10.63 0.48 3.96
C VAL A 43 -11.68 -0.18 4.85
N TYR A 44 -11.30 -1.25 5.53
CA TYR A 44 -12.19 -1.94 6.47
C TYR A 44 -12.70 -0.99 7.56
N ALA A 45 -14.01 -0.93 7.75
CA ALA A 45 -14.63 -0.02 8.70
C ALA A 45 -14.19 -0.32 10.14
N GLY A 46 -13.89 0.72 10.91
CA GLY A 46 -13.39 0.59 12.30
C GLY A 46 -11.88 0.43 12.42
N ALA A 47 -11.16 0.23 11.31
CA ALA A 47 -9.71 0.20 11.32
C ALA A 47 -9.11 1.61 11.52
N LYS A 48 -7.99 1.67 12.25
CA LYS A 48 -7.21 2.91 12.43
C LYS A 48 -5.86 2.76 11.76
N GLN A 49 -5.47 3.73 10.96
CA GLN A 49 -4.14 3.75 10.36
C GLN A 49 -3.10 3.98 11.45
N ILE A 50 -2.11 3.08 11.53
CA ILE A 50 -1.04 3.11 12.54
C ILE A 50 0.32 3.48 11.94
N GLN A 51 0.47 3.40 10.61
CA GLN A 51 1.70 3.80 9.91
C GLN A 51 1.45 4.06 8.41
N GLU A 52 2.22 4.98 7.83
CA GLU A 52 2.36 5.20 6.39
C GLU A 52 3.82 4.98 5.99
N ALA A 53 4.06 4.28 4.88
CA ALA A 53 5.38 4.09 4.32
C ALA A 53 5.33 4.18 2.79
N THR A 54 6.29 4.91 2.21
CA THR A 54 6.45 5.03 0.76
C THR A 54 7.83 4.53 0.38
N TRP A 55 7.89 3.59 -0.57
CA TRP A 55 9.13 3.04 -1.09
C TRP A 55 9.15 3.16 -2.62
N SER A 56 10.22 3.74 -3.14
CA SER A 56 10.55 3.66 -4.57
C SER A 56 11.63 2.59 -4.71
N MET A 57 11.27 1.42 -5.26
CA MET A 57 12.27 0.39 -5.55
C MET A 57 13.22 0.89 -6.66
N PRO A 58 14.54 0.68 -6.54
CA PRO A 58 15.45 0.98 -7.63
C PRO A 58 15.08 0.10 -8.82
N THR A 59 14.95 0.72 -9.99
CA THR A 59 14.52 0.11 -11.25
C THR A 59 15.52 -0.94 -11.73
N THR A 60 15.37 -2.18 -11.28
CA THR A 60 15.85 -3.36 -11.99
C THR A 60 14.62 -4.09 -12.51
N GLU A 61 14.70 -4.47 -13.80
CA GLU A 61 13.62 -4.90 -14.69
C GLU A 61 12.52 -5.70 -13.99
N GLU A 62 11.28 -5.19 -14.07
CA GLU A 62 10.03 -5.72 -13.47
C GLU A 62 9.79 -5.32 -11.99
N ASP A 63 9.05 -4.24 -11.72
CA ASP A 63 7.60 -4.27 -11.96
C ASP A 63 6.81 -3.08 -11.37
N TRP A 64 7.36 -2.16 -10.58
CA TRP A 64 6.57 -1.01 -10.08
C TRP A 64 7.42 0.25 -9.95
N THR A 65 6.96 1.38 -10.50
CA THR A 65 7.62 2.70 -10.40
C THR A 65 7.32 3.41 -9.08
N LYS A 66 6.20 3.09 -8.45
CA LYS A 66 5.81 3.60 -7.13
C LYS A 66 5.17 2.49 -6.31
N VAL A 67 5.59 2.34 -5.05
CA VAL A 67 4.96 1.43 -4.08
C VAL A 67 4.67 2.19 -2.79
N GLU A 68 3.42 2.11 -2.32
CA GLU A 68 2.98 2.77 -1.09
C GLU A 68 2.28 1.75 -0.21
N TRP A 69 2.57 1.79 1.09
CA TRP A 69 1.99 0.93 2.10
C TRP A 69 1.27 1.76 3.16
N ARG A 70 0.11 1.26 3.59
CA ARG A 70 -0.60 1.75 4.76
C ARG A 70 -0.90 0.60 5.68
N TYR A 71 -0.57 0.78 6.96
CA TYR A 71 -0.78 -0.21 8.00
C TYR A 71 -1.91 0.21 8.90
N TYR A 72 -2.76 -0.74 9.26
CA TYR A 72 -3.95 -0.52 10.05
C TYR A 72 -4.02 -1.53 11.19
N GLY A 73 -4.53 -1.05 12.32
CA GLY A 73 -4.87 -1.89 13.47
C GLY A 73 -6.34 -1.71 13.83
N MET A 74 -6.92 -2.77 14.39
CA MET A 74 -8.25 -2.73 15.01
C MET A 74 -8.10 -2.80 16.52
N ASP A 75 -8.93 -2.05 17.24
CA ASP A 75 -8.93 -2.01 18.69
C ASP A 75 -9.89 -3.03 19.32
N ASP A 76 -10.80 -3.59 18.53
CA ASP A 76 -11.71 -4.63 18.97
C ASP A 76 -11.14 -6.03 18.70
N ASP A 77 -11.51 -6.96 19.58
CA ASP A 77 -11.23 -8.40 19.49
C ASP A 77 -12.32 -9.15 18.71
N VAL A 78 -13.37 -8.43 18.30
CA VAL A 78 -14.52 -8.99 17.59
C VAL A 78 -14.15 -9.28 16.14
N ASN A 79 -13.37 -8.41 15.50
CA ASN A 79 -12.99 -8.58 14.10
C ASN A 79 -11.76 -9.50 13.95
N ASP A 80 -12.00 -10.76 13.55
CA ASP A 80 -10.95 -11.71 13.22
C ASP A 80 -10.39 -11.54 11.79
N VAL A 81 -9.27 -12.20 11.51
CA VAL A 81 -8.59 -12.20 10.19
C VAL A 81 -9.56 -12.58 9.06
N ARG A 82 -10.49 -13.51 9.31
CA ARG A 82 -11.42 -14.02 8.30
C ARG A 82 -12.43 -12.96 7.88
N MET A 83 -12.98 -12.20 8.83
CA MET A 83 -13.95 -11.14 8.50
C MET A 83 -13.32 -10.02 7.66
N VAL A 84 -12.12 -9.59 8.03
CA VAL A 84 -11.37 -8.58 7.25
C VAL A 84 -11.01 -9.12 5.87
N THR A 85 -10.54 -10.36 5.78
CA THR A 85 -10.22 -11.02 4.49
C THR A 85 -11.46 -11.08 3.59
N MET A 86 -12.61 -11.49 4.14
CA MET A 86 -13.85 -11.60 3.36
C MET A 86 -14.33 -10.25 2.84
N PHE A 87 -14.17 -9.17 3.61
CA PHE A 87 -14.44 -7.82 3.14
C PHE A 87 -13.64 -7.47 1.89
N TYR A 88 -12.31 -7.69 1.88
CA TYR A 88 -11.49 -7.35 0.71
C TYR A 88 -11.83 -8.20 -0.52
N LYS A 89 -12.10 -9.50 -0.33
CA LYS A 89 -12.56 -10.38 -1.41
C LYS A 89 -13.86 -9.87 -2.06
N MET A 90 -14.75 -9.27 -1.29
CA MET A 90 -16.03 -8.74 -1.79
C MET A 90 -15.93 -7.33 -2.35
N GLU A 91 -15.14 -6.45 -1.73
CA GLU A 91 -15.08 -5.04 -2.08
C GLU A 91 -14.05 -4.71 -3.16
N MET A 92 -12.93 -5.43 -3.23
CA MET A 92 -11.90 -5.19 -4.27
C MET A 92 -12.49 -5.34 -5.69
N PRO A 93 -13.23 -6.42 -6.03
CA PRO A 93 -13.82 -6.56 -7.37
C PRO A 93 -14.85 -5.49 -7.72
N LYS A 94 -15.62 -5.00 -6.73
CA LYS A 94 -16.58 -3.90 -6.93
C LYS A 94 -15.90 -2.59 -7.33
N ASN A 95 -14.62 -2.43 -6.96
CA ASN A 95 -13.78 -1.28 -7.30
C ASN A 95 -12.92 -1.52 -8.56
N GLY A 96 -13.22 -2.57 -9.33
CA GLY A 96 -12.58 -2.88 -10.61
C GLY A 96 -11.23 -3.60 -10.49
N TRP A 97 -10.90 -4.12 -9.30
CA TRP A 97 -9.72 -4.95 -9.11
C TRP A 97 -9.98 -6.41 -9.50
N GLN A 98 -8.98 -7.05 -10.06
CA GLN A 98 -8.99 -8.46 -10.43
C GLN A 98 -8.07 -9.22 -9.47
N GLU A 99 -8.58 -10.28 -8.85
CA GLU A 99 -7.77 -11.15 -8.01
C GLU A 99 -6.85 -12.01 -8.88
N ILE A 100 -5.55 -11.99 -8.59
CA ILE A 100 -4.53 -12.76 -9.30
C ILE A 100 -4.08 -13.96 -8.49
N ASP A 101 -3.85 -13.76 -7.19
CA ASP A 101 -3.44 -14.82 -6.28
C ASP A 101 -3.96 -14.57 -4.87
N GLN A 102 -4.16 -15.64 -4.12
CA GLN A 102 -4.64 -15.57 -2.75
C GLN A 102 -4.14 -16.75 -1.92
N MET A 103 -3.75 -16.45 -0.68
CA MET A 103 -3.48 -17.44 0.33
C MET A 103 -4.24 -17.10 1.61
N GLU A 104 -4.87 -18.11 2.20
CA GLU A 104 -5.50 -18.00 3.52
C GLU A 104 -5.04 -19.14 4.42
N THR A 105 -4.71 -18.77 5.65
CA THR A 105 -4.46 -19.67 6.77
C THR A 105 -5.29 -19.20 7.95
N GLN A 106 -5.27 -19.95 9.05
CA GLN A 106 -6.06 -19.59 10.24
C GLN A 106 -5.66 -18.21 10.82
N ASP A 107 -4.38 -17.87 10.78
CA ASP A 107 -3.84 -16.69 11.48
C ASP A 107 -3.41 -15.55 10.54
N MET A 108 -3.43 -15.80 9.23
CA MET A 108 -2.96 -14.86 8.21
C MET A 108 -3.65 -15.12 6.88
N SER A 109 -4.00 -14.06 6.16
CA SER A 109 -4.35 -14.11 4.75
C SER A 109 -3.56 -13.04 3.98
N TRP A 110 -3.25 -13.34 2.73
CA TRP A 110 -2.86 -12.31 1.78
C TRP A 110 -3.54 -12.52 0.42
N GLY A 111 -3.78 -11.43 -0.30
CA GLY A 111 -4.32 -11.45 -1.64
C GLY A 111 -3.61 -10.43 -2.51
N TYR A 112 -3.34 -10.81 -3.76
CA TYR A 112 -2.76 -9.94 -4.77
C TYR A 112 -3.79 -9.63 -5.85
N TYR A 113 -3.91 -8.35 -6.15
CA TYR A 113 -4.90 -7.81 -7.06
C TYR A 113 -4.24 -6.92 -8.10
N THR A 114 -4.80 -6.89 -9.31
CA THR A 114 -4.38 -5.96 -10.37
C THR A 114 -5.55 -5.18 -10.94
N LYS A 115 -5.26 -4.01 -11.51
CA LYS A 115 -6.22 -3.14 -12.18
C LYS A 115 -5.55 -2.50 -13.39
N ASN A 116 -6.36 -1.97 -14.32
CA ASN A 116 -5.88 -1.23 -15.49
C ASN A 116 -4.88 -2.00 -16.38
N ASN A 117 -5.20 -3.27 -16.70
CA ASN A 117 -4.33 -4.18 -17.46
C ASN A 117 -2.96 -4.36 -16.80
N GLU A 118 -2.96 -4.67 -15.50
CA GLU A 118 -1.76 -4.92 -14.68
C GLU A 118 -0.81 -3.72 -14.52
N LYS A 119 -1.27 -2.52 -14.89
CA LYS A 119 -0.52 -1.27 -14.64
C LYS A 119 -0.60 -0.83 -13.18
N ASP A 120 -1.63 -1.28 -12.48
CA ASP A 120 -1.82 -1.03 -11.06
C ASP A 120 -1.89 -2.36 -10.30
N GLY A 121 -1.19 -2.43 -9.18
CA GLY A 121 -1.16 -3.57 -8.28
C GLY A 121 -1.64 -3.18 -6.88
N ALA A 122 -2.25 -4.14 -6.18
CA ALA A 122 -2.54 -4.02 -4.76
C ALA A 122 -2.26 -5.34 -4.04
N VAL A 123 -1.68 -5.25 -2.85
CA VAL A 123 -1.56 -6.40 -1.94
C VAL A 123 -2.36 -6.08 -0.69
N ILE A 124 -3.18 -7.03 -0.29
CA ILE A 124 -3.87 -7.03 0.99
C ILE A 124 -3.20 -8.08 1.84
N TRP A 125 -2.64 -7.70 2.98
CA TRP A 125 -2.13 -8.63 3.98
C TRP A 125 -2.91 -8.44 5.27
N VAL A 126 -3.46 -9.51 5.82
CA VAL A 126 -4.23 -9.51 7.06
C VAL A 126 -3.64 -10.54 7.99
N GLY A 127 -3.44 -10.19 9.25
CA GLY A 127 -2.91 -11.11 10.24
C GLY A 127 -3.25 -10.69 11.65
N TYR A 128 -2.70 -11.42 12.60
CA TYR A 128 -2.87 -11.17 14.02
C TYR A 128 -1.55 -10.77 14.65
N ASP A 129 -1.52 -9.62 15.34
CA ASP A 129 -0.35 -9.14 16.08
C ASP A 129 -0.77 -8.64 17.46
N ASN A 130 -0.03 -9.04 18.49
CA ASN A 130 -0.23 -8.60 19.88
C ASN A 130 -1.68 -8.68 20.39
N GLY A 131 -2.44 -9.72 20.00
CA GLY A 131 -3.82 -9.87 20.47
C GLY A 131 -4.84 -9.04 19.67
N LYS A 132 -4.45 -8.49 18.52
CA LYS A 132 -5.29 -7.66 17.67
C LYS A 132 -5.14 -8.05 16.21
N THR A 133 -6.22 -7.94 15.46
CA THR A 133 -6.15 -8.06 14.01
C THR A 133 -5.53 -6.80 13.43
N VAL A 134 -4.54 -6.99 12.57
CA VAL A 134 -3.82 -5.95 11.85
C VAL A 134 -3.86 -6.27 10.37
N PHE A 135 -3.79 -5.23 9.54
CA PHE A 135 -3.67 -5.44 8.11
C PHE A 135 -2.83 -4.36 7.46
N ALA A 136 -2.18 -4.73 6.36
CA ALA A 136 -1.40 -3.85 5.53
C ALA A 136 -1.99 -3.83 4.13
N LEU A 137 -2.14 -2.62 3.60
CA LEU A 137 -2.57 -2.37 2.23
C LEU A 137 -1.37 -1.84 1.47
N MET A 138 -1.08 -2.47 0.34
CA MET A 138 -0.13 -1.97 -0.64
C MET A 138 -0.87 -1.51 -1.88
N ARG A 139 -0.38 -0.43 -2.47
CA ARG A 139 -0.67 -0.07 -3.84
C ARG A 139 0.63 0.12 -4.61
N ALA A 140 0.60 -0.21 -5.89
CA ALA A 140 1.72 -0.03 -6.78
C ALA A 140 1.25 0.40 -8.17
N THR A 141 2.08 1.19 -8.85
CA THR A 141 1.83 1.65 -10.22
C THR A 141 3.06 1.41 -11.09
N LYS A 142 2.85 1.02 -12.35
CA LYS A 142 3.89 0.91 -13.39
C LYS A 142 4.05 2.25 -14.12
#